data_AF-A0A7J7KEB5-F1
#
_entry.id   AF-A0A7J7KEB5-F1
#
_cell.length_a   1.000
_cell.length_b   1.000
_cell.length_c   1.000
_cell.angle_alpha   90.00
_cell.angle_beta   90.00
_cell.angle_gamma   90.00
#
_symmetry.space_group_name_H-M   'P 1'
#
loop_
_entity.id
_entity.type
_entity.pdbx_description
1 polymer ?
#
loop_
_entity_poly.entity_id
_entity_poly.type
_entity_poly.pdbx_seq_one_letter_code
_entity_poly.pdbx_strand_id
1 'polypeptide(L)'
;MKDYKNSKRINSAGSEKVKDERGEEIKAARQVELKLRIRYLWNRLRETILDTANASLENDVKQRHVSHGVHFQRQIMHRNAITTAFHNTTTDEYISVDEEAIRIFHSSGMRKNIFMPSEDINRLCYIKHINSYVGWKYKQPTLYLYGSDFELYSQADAPSELYQVIYNEPKEELIVCGNGYLLCYVFRFGNRHLIARHTRMEHEILEGRELHLLALEDTPSRTQKCYVAFDACLAVFSVSDMQFVCWRKNLHQRDITALLFFNPLKYLISAAYDGSIKVWSSDWKLQFVFVGHTKSVTGLANYPWGPQFLSLSTDQTMRVWNLEVLDQVDKQELDDNAVGIFTSLGNTNFCTHSDHVLHLWTVDDLHRVHTIVGYQVSSVKCTVHPNFPPELLSLVKTLL
;
A
#
# COMPACT_ATOMS: atom_id res chain seq x y z
N MET A 1 75.04 -76.18 33.43
CA MET A 1 74.06 -76.43 34.50
C MET A 1 73.96 -75.16 35.32
N LYS A 2 72.74 -74.56 35.37
CA LYS A 2 72.20 -73.66 36.41
C LYS A 2 73.11 -72.46 36.82
N ASP A 3 72.75 -71.22 36.57
CA ASP A 3 71.60 -70.59 37.22
C ASP A 3 70.97 -69.47 36.37
N TYR A 4 69.82 -69.82 35.81
CA TYR A 4 68.76 -68.91 35.41
C TYR A 4 67.86 -68.74 36.64
N LYS A 5 67.82 -67.54 37.25
CA LYS A 5 66.67 -66.94 37.98
C LYS A 5 67.17 -65.90 38.99
N ASN A 6 67.21 -64.64 38.56
CA ASN A 6 66.71 -63.50 39.33
C ASN A 6 66.73 -62.24 38.46
N SER A 7 66.01 -62.30 37.34
CA SER A 7 65.51 -61.11 36.67
C SER A 7 64.00 -61.06 36.89
N LYS A 8 63.48 -59.85 37.10
CA LYS A 8 62.09 -59.49 37.48
C LYS A 8 61.89 -59.29 38.98
N ARG A 9 62.23 -58.10 39.49
CA ARG A 9 61.34 -57.34 40.40
C ARG A 9 61.72 -55.89 40.76
N ILE A 10 62.69 -55.23 40.10
CA ILE A 10 63.12 -53.88 40.54
C ILE A 10 62.70 -52.73 39.59
N ASN A 11 62.17 -52.99 38.39
CA ASN A 11 61.90 -51.91 37.40
C ASN A 11 60.45 -51.39 37.33
N SER A 12 59.55 -51.69 38.27
CA SER A 12 58.17 -51.14 38.21
C SER A 12 58.04 -49.77 38.87
N ALA A 13 58.67 -49.53 40.03
CA ALA A 13 58.45 -48.32 40.83
C ALA A 13 59.04 -47.02 40.23
N GLY A 14 60.16 -47.12 39.50
CA GLY A 14 60.76 -45.97 38.80
C GLY A 14 60.03 -45.59 37.50
N SER A 15 59.30 -46.54 36.90
CA SER A 15 58.55 -46.33 35.66
C SER A 15 57.15 -45.73 35.88
N GLU A 16 56.58 -45.91 37.08
CA GLU A 16 55.29 -45.32 37.48
C GLU A 16 55.46 -43.83 37.86
N LYS A 17 56.47 -43.46 38.65
CA LYS A 17 56.73 -42.05 39.00
C LYS A 17 57.03 -41.16 37.79
N VAL A 18 57.80 -41.65 36.81
CA VAL A 18 58.11 -40.91 35.58
C VAL A 18 56.89 -40.81 34.65
N LYS A 19 55.94 -41.74 34.73
CA LYS A 19 54.66 -41.67 34.00
C LYS A 19 53.68 -40.69 34.65
N ASP A 20 53.66 -40.60 35.97
CA ASP A 20 52.84 -39.64 36.71
C ASP A 20 53.32 -38.20 36.51
N GLU A 21 54.63 -37.94 36.58
CA GLU A 21 55.19 -36.60 36.32
C GLU A 21 54.96 -36.14 34.86
N ARG A 22 55.15 -37.02 33.87
CA ARG A 22 54.76 -36.73 32.47
C ARG A 22 53.26 -36.49 32.32
N GLY A 23 52.43 -37.22 33.08
CA GLY A 23 50.98 -37.04 33.07
C GLY A 23 50.56 -35.68 33.64
N GLU A 24 51.25 -35.19 34.67
CA GLU A 24 51.04 -33.86 35.25
C GLU A 24 51.51 -32.74 34.32
N GLU A 25 52.66 -32.89 33.67
CA GLU A 25 53.15 -31.93 32.66
C GLU A 25 52.20 -31.83 31.46
N ILE A 26 51.66 -32.95 30.98
CA ILE A 26 50.67 -32.96 29.89
C ILE A 26 49.36 -32.29 30.34
N LYS A 27 48.92 -32.51 31.58
CA LYS A 27 47.73 -31.83 32.15
C LYS A 27 47.96 -30.32 32.28
N ALA A 28 49.14 -29.90 32.73
CA ALA A 28 49.51 -28.49 32.85
C ALA A 28 49.58 -27.80 31.48
N ALA A 29 50.23 -28.42 30.49
CA ALA A 29 50.26 -27.94 29.11
C ALA A 29 48.85 -27.81 28.51
N ARG A 30 47.98 -28.79 28.75
CA ARG A 30 46.58 -28.76 28.31
C ARG A 30 45.77 -27.67 28.99
N GLN A 31 46.04 -27.35 30.26
CA GLN A 31 45.41 -26.22 30.96
C GLN A 31 45.86 -24.87 30.40
N VAL A 32 47.14 -24.73 30.03
CA VAL A 32 47.66 -23.52 29.39
C VAL A 32 47.03 -23.32 28.01
N GLU A 33 46.93 -24.38 27.21
CA GLU A 33 46.27 -24.36 25.91
C GLU A 33 44.78 -23.99 26.02
N LEU A 34 44.08 -24.55 27.02
CA LEU A 34 42.69 -24.18 27.32
C LEU A 34 42.54 -22.70 27.68
N LYS A 35 43.43 -22.17 28.52
CA LYS A 35 43.41 -20.74 28.88
C LYS A 35 43.65 -19.83 27.67
N LEU A 36 44.58 -20.20 26.78
CA LEU A 36 44.83 -19.46 25.54
C LEU A 36 43.63 -19.50 24.60
N ARG A 37 42.99 -20.67 24.46
CA ARG A 37 41.79 -20.84 23.63
C ARG A 37 40.60 -20.05 24.17
N ILE A 38 40.39 -20.05 25.49
CA ILE A 38 39.37 -19.22 26.14
C ILE A 38 39.65 -17.74 25.86
N ARG A 39 40.89 -17.27 26.04
CA ARG A 39 41.25 -15.88 25.80
C ARG A 39 41.04 -15.47 24.34
N TYR A 40 41.38 -16.34 23.39
CA TYR A 40 41.14 -16.12 21.97
C TYR A 40 39.65 -16.02 21.65
N LEU A 41 38.83 -16.97 22.13
CA LEU A 41 37.38 -16.94 21.94
C LEU A 41 36.76 -15.69 22.57
N TRP A 42 37.27 -15.25 23.72
CA TRP A 42 36.78 -14.08 24.43
C TRP A 42 37.11 -12.77 23.73
N ASN A 43 38.30 -12.66 23.16
CA ASN A 43 38.66 -11.55 22.29
C ASN A 43 37.78 -11.51 21.04
N ARG A 44 37.59 -12.67 20.38
CA ARG A 44 36.76 -12.73 19.17
C ARG A 44 35.32 -12.33 19.44
N LEU A 45 34.74 -12.78 20.56
CA LEU A 45 33.38 -12.44 20.94
C LEU A 45 33.26 -10.95 21.29
N ARG A 46 34.24 -10.38 21.99
CA ARG A 46 34.31 -8.94 22.26
C ARG A 46 34.39 -8.11 20.98
N GLU A 47 35.24 -8.50 20.03
CA GLU A 47 35.36 -7.84 18.73
C GLU A 47 34.03 -7.89 17.98
N THR A 48 33.38 -9.06 17.90
CA THR A 48 32.07 -9.17 17.23
C THR A 48 31.00 -8.29 17.88
N ILE A 49 30.96 -8.17 19.21
CA ILE A 49 30.02 -7.29 19.90
C ILE A 49 30.31 -5.82 19.58
N LEU A 50 31.58 -5.42 19.63
CA LEU A 50 31.98 -4.05 19.29
C LEU A 50 31.67 -3.71 17.84
N ASP A 51 31.92 -4.62 16.91
CA ASP A 51 31.59 -4.45 15.50
C ASP A 51 30.08 -4.33 15.28
N THR A 52 29.27 -5.13 15.98
CA THR A 52 27.80 -4.98 15.91
C THR A 52 27.31 -3.66 16.49
N ALA A 53 27.91 -3.19 17.59
CA ALA A 53 27.56 -1.91 18.21
C ALA A 53 27.99 -0.74 17.32
N ASN A 54 29.19 -0.79 16.75
CA ASN A 54 29.69 0.23 15.83
C ASN A 54 28.88 0.26 14.53
N ALA A 55 28.52 -0.90 13.97
CA ALA A 55 27.63 -0.98 12.82
C ALA A 55 26.23 -0.41 13.11
N SER A 56 25.72 -0.56 14.35
CA SER A 56 24.47 0.09 14.76
C SER A 56 24.60 1.62 14.86
N LEU A 57 25.70 2.11 15.45
CA LEU A 57 26.00 3.55 15.53
C LEU A 57 26.21 4.17 14.14
N GLU A 58 26.92 3.50 13.24
CA GLU A 58 27.09 3.96 11.86
C GLU A 58 25.78 3.97 11.08
N ASN A 59 24.88 3.01 11.33
CA ASN A 59 23.52 3.04 10.77
C ASN A 59 22.69 4.21 11.32
N ASP A 60 22.86 4.57 12.60
CA ASP A 60 22.19 5.71 13.23
C ASP A 60 22.74 7.06 12.72
N VAL A 61 24.00 7.11 12.29
CA VAL A 61 24.67 8.31 11.74
C VAL A 61 24.41 8.50 10.24
N LYS A 62 23.63 7.62 9.59
CA LYS A 62 23.22 7.85 8.20
C LYS A 62 22.45 9.16 8.09
N GLN A 63 22.98 10.10 7.32
CA GLN A 63 22.28 11.32 6.93
C GLN A 63 20.95 10.92 6.29
N ARG A 64 19.85 11.06 7.03
CA ARG A 64 18.52 10.87 6.46
C ARG A 64 18.20 12.15 5.69
N HIS A 65 18.11 12.04 4.37
CA HIS A 65 17.49 13.05 3.55
C HIS A 65 15.99 13.01 3.84
N VAL A 66 15.58 13.87 4.76
CA VAL A 66 14.19 14.02 5.17
C VAL A 66 13.59 15.09 4.27
N SER A 67 12.97 14.65 3.19
CA SER A 67 12.25 15.52 2.24
C SER A 67 10.76 15.52 2.56
N HIS A 68 10.06 16.60 2.22
CA HIS A 68 8.62 16.67 2.38
C HIS A 68 7.94 16.13 1.11
N GLY A 69 6.80 15.47 1.25
CA GLY A 69 5.98 15.03 0.13
C GLY A 69 6.10 13.53 -0.12
N VAL A 70 6.10 13.14 -1.40
CA VAL A 70 6.02 11.74 -1.81
C VAL A 70 7.41 11.13 -1.96
N HIS A 71 7.70 10.09 -1.20
CA HIS A 71 8.96 9.35 -1.25
C HIS A 71 8.77 7.95 -1.80
N PHE A 72 9.62 7.61 -2.75
CA PHE A 72 9.74 6.25 -3.24
C PHE A 72 10.40 5.35 -2.19
N GLN A 73 9.75 4.25 -1.84
CA GLN A 73 10.34 3.26 -0.93
C GLN A 73 11.00 2.12 -1.68
N ARG A 74 10.22 1.44 -2.52
CA ARG A 74 10.62 0.17 -3.10
C ARG A 74 9.81 -0.19 -4.33
N GLN A 75 10.47 -0.89 -5.23
CA GLN A 75 9.88 -1.57 -6.39
C GLN A 75 9.85 -3.07 -6.15
N ILE A 76 8.75 -3.72 -6.50
CA ILE A 76 8.56 -5.17 -6.44
C ILE A 76 8.14 -5.65 -7.82
N MET A 77 8.91 -6.58 -8.38
CA MET A 77 8.65 -7.14 -9.71
C MET A 77 7.81 -8.41 -9.59
N HIS A 78 6.76 -8.48 -10.41
CA HIS A 78 5.89 -9.62 -10.58
C HIS A 78 6.21 -10.34 -11.89
N ARG A 79 5.90 -11.64 -11.95
CA ARG A 79 6.04 -12.43 -13.20
C ARG A 79 4.85 -12.25 -14.13
N ASN A 80 3.67 -12.10 -13.54
CA ASN A 80 2.42 -11.99 -14.26
C ASN A 80 1.95 -10.54 -14.18
N ALA A 81 0.92 -10.20 -14.96
CA ALA A 81 0.32 -8.89 -14.90
C ALA A 81 -0.41 -8.68 -13.56
N ILE A 82 -0.10 -7.58 -12.88
CA ILE A 82 -0.79 -7.13 -11.68
C ILE A 82 -2.09 -6.48 -12.14
N THR A 83 -3.19 -7.03 -11.65
CA THR A 83 -4.50 -6.54 -12.00
C THR A 83 -5.00 -5.57 -10.94
N THR A 84 -4.78 -5.83 -9.66
CA THR A 84 -5.09 -4.86 -8.59
C THR A 84 -4.03 -4.88 -7.51
N ALA A 85 -3.75 -3.73 -6.94
CA ALA A 85 -2.97 -3.63 -5.72
C ALA A 85 -3.60 -2.61 -4.78
N PHE A 86 -3.51 -2.79 -3.48
CA PHE A 86 -3.91 -1.75 -2.53
C PHE A 86 -3.15 -1.94 -1.22
N HIS A 87 -3.16 -0.90 -0.39
CA HIS A 87 -2.66 -0.98 0.98
C HIS A 87 -3.83 -1.17 1.95
N ASN A 88 -3.73 -2.20 2.78
CA ASN A 88 -4.68 -2.44 3.86
C ASN A 88 -4.27 -1.60 5.07
N THR A 89 -5.09 -0.59 5.39
CA THR A 89 -4.86 0.32 6.53
C THR A 89 -4.92 -0.37 7.88
N THR A 90 -5.68 -1.47 8.00
CA THR A 90 -5.93 -2.12 9.29
C THR A 90 -4.74 -2.99 9.69
N THR A 91 -4.15 -3.70 8.73
CA THR A 91 -3.01 -4.60 8.96
C THR A 91 -1.66 -3.98 8.60
N ASP A 92 -1.65 -2.79 7.97
CA ASP A 92 -0.46 -2.13 7.40
C ASP A 92 0.30 -3.05 6.43
N GLU A 93 -0.46 -3.65 5.50
CA GLU A 93 0.06 -4.61 4.52
C GLU A 93 -0.32 -4.19 3.10
N TYR A 94 0.59 -4.38 2.16
CA TYR A 94 0.30 -4.23 0.75
C TYR A 94 -0.19 -5.55 0.18
N ILE A 95 -1.29 -5.51 -0.55
CA ILE A 95 -1.85 -6.67 -1.23
C ILE A 95 -1.79 -6.40 -2.71
N SER A 96 -1.26 -7.35 -3.48
CA SER A 96 -1.34 -7.34 -4.93
C SER A 96 -2.02 -8.62 -5.41
N VAL A 97 -2.74 -8.49 -6.52
CA VAL A 97 -3.44 -9.58 -7.20
C VAL A 97 -2.86 -9.64 -8.60
N ASP A 98 -2.34 -10.81 -8.93
CA ASP A 98 -1.99 -11.19 -10.29
C ASP A 98 -3.01 -12.24 -10.77
N GLU A 99 -3.00 -12.57 -12.06
CA GLU A 99 -3.91 -13.58 -12.65
C GLU A 99 -3.91 -14.96 -11.95
N GLU A 100 -2.81 -15.33 -11.29
CA GLU A 100 -2.67 -16.65 -10.64
C GLU A 100 -2.75 -16.61 -9.11
N ALA A 101 -2.43 -15.46 -8.49
CA ALA A 101 -2.16 -15.44 -7.06
C ALA A 101 -2.34 -14.07 -6.43
N ILE A 102 -2.82 -14.10 -5.18
CA ILE A 102 -2.88 -12.96 -4.28
C ILE A 102 -1.61 -12.98 -3.42
N ARG A 103 -0.85 -11.89 -3.46
CA ARG A 103 0.40 -11.74 -2.69
C ARG A 103 0.23 -10.67 -1.64
N ILE A 104 0.74 -10.94 -0.45
CA ILE A 104 0.73 -10.02 0.68
C ILE A 104 2.17 -9.64 1.02
N PHE A 105 2.41 -8.36 1.21
CA PHE A 105 3.68 -7.78 1.60
C PHE A 105 3.49 -6.98 2.88
N HIS A 106 4.48 -7.04 3.77
CA HIS A 106 4.57 -6.13 4.91
C HIS A 106 4.76 -4.69 4.44
N SER A 107 4.55 -3.72 5.33
CA SER A 107 4.84 -2.30 5.06
C SER A 107 6.31 -2.02 4.68
N SER A 108 7.24 -2.89 5.06
CA SER A 108 8.65 -2.85 4.60
C SER A 108 8.86 -3.30 3.15
N GLY A 109 7.80 -3.74 2.47
CA GLY A 109 7.84 -4.35 1.13
C GLY A 109 8.40 -5.77 1.11
N MET A 110 8.62 -6.39 2.26
CA MET A 110 9.00 -7.81 2.34
C MET A 110 7.77 -8.69 2.14
N ARG A 111 7.89 -9.71 1.29
CA ARG A 111 6.80 -10.66 1.03
C ARG A 111 6.46 -11.44 2.30
N LYS A 112 5.19 -11.38 2.71
CA LYS A 112 4.62 -12.11 3.83
C LYS A 112 4.11 -13.47 3.38
N ASN A 113 3.08 -13.48 2.54
CA ASN A 113 2.36 -14.70 2.13
C ASN A 113 1.96 -14.66 0.65
N ILE A 114 1.66 -15.85 0.11
CA ILE A 114 0.99 -16.02 -1.18
C ILE A 114 -0.18 -16.97 -1.01
N PHE A 115 -1.31 -16.57 -1.59
CA PHE A 115 -2.51 -17.36 -1.69
C PHE A 115 -2.83 -17.59 -3.17
N MET A 116 -3.17 -18.83 -3.51
CA MET A 116 -3.64 -19.22 -4.83
C MET A 116 -5.13 -19.53 -4.70
N PRO A 117 -6.03 -18.59 -5.05
CA PRO A 117 -7.46 -18.85 -4.99
C PRO A 117 -7.81 -19.98 -5.96
N SER A 118 -8.78 -20.82 -5.58
CA SER A 118 -9.35 -21.83 -6.49
C SER A 118 -10.14 -21.19 -7.62
N GLU A 119 -10.70 -20.01 -7.34
CA GLU A 119 -11.48 -19.21 -8.26
C GLU A 119 -10.59 -18.28 -9.07
N ASP A 120 -10.96 -18.07 -10.32
CA ASP A 120 -10.27 -17.18 -11.24
C ASP A 120 -10.68 -15.73 -10.92
N ILE A 121 -9.81 -14.99 -10.22
CA ILE A 121 -10.06 -13.63 -9.73
C ILE A 121 -8.99 -12.69 -10.25
N ASN A 122 -9.42 -11.51 -10.68
CA ASN A 122 -8.51 -10.45 -11.11
C ASN A 122 -8.73 -9.11 -10.38
N ARG A 123 -9.80 -8.94 -9.61
CA ARG A 123 -10.00 -7.72 -8.82
C ARG A 123 -10.36 -8.09 -7.38
N LEU A 124 -9.88 -7.28 -6.44
CA LEU A 124 -10.12 -7.49 -5.01
C LEU A 124 -10.44 -6.16 -4.33
N CYS A 125 -11.41 -6.19 -3.42
CA CYS A 125 -11.80 -5.06 -2.57
C CYS A 125 -11.71 -5.49 -1.11
N TYR A 126 -11.03 -4.70 -0.29
CA TYR A 126 -10.98 -4.92 1.16
C TYR A 126 -12.19 -4.31 1.86
N ILE A 127 -12.73 -5.04 2.83
CA ILE A 127 -13.89 -4.65 3.61
C ILE A 127 -13.46 -4.49 5.07
N LYS A 128 -13.33 -3.23 5.47
CA LYS A 128 -12.73 -2.85 6.75
C LYS A 128 -13.52 -3.32 7.97
N HIS A 129 -14.86 -3.25 7.93
CA HIS A 129 -15.69 -3.58 9.10
C HIS A 129 -15.68 -5.08 9.49
N ILE A 130 -15.49 -5.99 8.53
CA ILE A 130 -15.47 -7.44 8.77
C ILE A 130 -14.03 -7.97 8.78
N ASN A 131 -13.07 -7.18 8.29
CA ASN A 131 -11.75 -7.66 7.93
C ASN A 131 -11.81 -8.83 6.91
N SER A 132 -12.64 -8.65 5.89
CA SER A 132 -12.86 -9.61 4.80
C SER A 132 -12.46 -9.01 3.46
N TYR A 133 -12.40 -9.85 2.43
CA TYR A 133 -12.13 -9.43 1.07
C TYR A 133 -13.25 -9.88 0.14
N VAL A 134 -13.58 -9.05 -0.85
CA VAL A 134 -14.45 -9.45 -1.96
C VAL A 134 -13.64 -9.49 -3.23
N GLY A 135 -13.56 -10.66 -3.84
CA GLY A 135 -12.90 -10.91 -5.12
C GLY A 135 -13.92 -11.06 -6.23
N TRP A 136 -13.59 -10.57 -7.42
CA TRP A 136 -14.38 -10.79 -8.63
C TRP A 136 -13.49 -10.82 -9.85
N LYS A 137 -14.05 -11.35 -10.95
CA LYS A 137 -13.41 -11.32 -12.25
C LYS A 137 -14.10 -10.32 -13.17
N TYR A 138 -13.32 -9.44 -13.77
CA TYR A 138 -13.79 -8.49 -14.77
C TYR A 138 -14.55 -9.23 -15.90
N LYS A 139 -15.75 -8.74 -16.24
CA LYS A 139 -16.70 -9.35 -17.19
C LYS A 139 -17.30 -10.71 -16.78
N GLN A 140 -17.17 -11.11 -15.52
CA GLN A 140 -17.92 -12.25 -14.97
C GLN A 140 -18.97 -11.77 -13.96
N PRO A 141 -20.10 -12.48 -13.80
CA PRO A 141 -21.18 -12.07 -12.92
C PRO A 141 -21.00 -12.49 -11.45
N THR A 142 -19.92 -13.18 -11.09
CA THR A 142 -19.76 -13.79 -9.76
C THR A 142 -18.92 -12.93 -8.81
N LEU A 143 -19.39 -12.79 -7.58
CA LEU A 143 -18.68 -12.19 -6.45
C LEU A 143 -18.32 -13.28 -5.43
N TYR A 144 -17.08 -13.27 -4.98
CA TYR A 144 -16.55 -14.20 -3.99
C TYR A 144 -16.22 -13.45 -2.71
N LEU A 145 -16.82 -13.85 -1.59
CA LEU A 145 -16.51 -13.31 -0.28
C LEU A 145 -15.49 -14.20 0.43
N TYR A 146 -14.36 -13.62 0.78
CA TYR A 146 -13.25 -14.28 1.47
C TYR A 146 -13.11 -13.78 2.91
N GLY A 147 -12.70 -14.66 3.81
CA GLY A 147 -12.22 -14.27 5.14
C GLY A 147 -10.86 -13.57 5.12
N SER A 148 -10.35 -13.22 6.31
CA SER A 148 -9.01 -12.65 6.47
C SER A 148 -7.90 -13.55 5.94
N ASP A 149 -8.14 -14.87 5.97
CA ASP A 149 -7.19 -15.90 5.60
C ASP A 149 -7.36 -16.35 4.13
N PHE A 150 -8.17 -15.62 3.35
CA PHE A 150 -8.55 -15.97 1.98
C PHE A 150 -9.30 -17.30 1.84
N GLU A 151 -9.94 -17.77 2.90
CA GLU A 151 -10.93 -18.86 2.83
C GLU A 151 -12.25 -18.33 2.25
N LEU A 152 -12.83 -19.05 1.29
CA LEU A 152 -14.11 -18.68 0.68
C LEU A 152 -15.27 -18.90 1.67
N TYR A 153 -16.01 -17.84 1.97
CA TYR A 153 -17.19 -17.87 2.83
C TYR A 153 -18.48 -18.06 2.03
N SER A 154 -18.65 -17.28 0.96
CA SER A 154 -19.82 -17.39 0.11
C SER A 154 -19.58 -16.85 -1.29
N GLN A 155 -20.44 -17.25 -2.21
CA GLN A 155 -20.56 -16.71 -3.55
C GLN A 155 -21.88 -15.96 -3.67
N ALA A 156 -21.87 -14.84 -4.39
CA ALA A 156 -23.08 -14.13 -4.79
C ALA A 156 -23.03 -13.82 -6.29
N ASP A 157 -24.14 -14.06 -6.97
CA ASP A 157 -24.23 -13.83 -8.40
C ASP A 157 -24.91 -12.47 -8.67
N ALA A 158 -24.41 -11.80 -9.69
CA ALA A 158 -24.93 -10.57 -10.25
C ALA A 158 -25.70 -10.86 -11.55
N PRO A 159 -26.62 -9.98 -11.97
CA PRO A 159 -27.50 -10.25 -13.09
C PRO A 159 -26.78 -10.26 -14.45
N SER A 160 -25.68 -9.52 -14.60
CA SER A 160 -24.84 -9.53 -15.81
C SER A 160 -23.39 -9.15 -15.48
N GLU A 161 -22.56 -8.91 -16.49
CA GLU A 161 -21.11 -8.67 -16.37
C GLU A 161 -20.75 -7.62 -15.31
N LEU A 162 -19.78 -7.93 -14.47
CA LEU A 162 -19.25 -7.02 -13.45
C LEU A 162 -18.03 -6.26 -13.95
N TYR A 163 -18.02 -4.95 -13.70
CA TYR A 163 -16.88 -4.09 -14.03
C TYR A 163 -16.14 -3.63 -12.78
N GLN A 164 -16.83 -3.00 -11.83
CA GLN A 164 -16.21 -2.45 -10.63
C GLN A 164 -17.09 -2.63 -9.39
N VAL A 165 -16.41 -2.85 -8.26
CA VAL A 165 -17.01 -2.92 -6.92
C VAL A 165 -16.32 -1.90 -6.03
N ILE A 166 -17.11 -1.15 -5.26
CA ILE A 166 -16.63 -0.22 -4.24
C ILE A 166 -17.32 -0.54 -2.90
N TYR A 167 -16.52 -0.53 -1.83
CA TYR A 167 -17.03 -0.63 -0.48
C TYR A 167 -17.39 0.74 0.09
N ASN A 168 -18.65 0.89 0.51
CA ASN A 168 -19.16 2.08 1.18
C ASN A 168 -18.95 1.94 2.69
N GLU A 169 -17.80 2.39 3.19
CA GLU A 169 -17.42 2.31 4.61
C GLU A 169 -18.51 2.82 5.58
N PRO A 170 -19.12 4.01 5.40
CA PRO A 170 -20.07 4.53 6.39
C PRO A 170 -21.41 3.79 6.47
N LYS A 171 -21.84 3.10 5.41
CA LYS A 171 -23.09 2.32 5.41
C LYS A 171 -22.89 0.82 5.49
N GLU A 172 -21.65 0.36 5.42
CA GLU A 172 -21.29 -1.07 5.41
C GLU A 172 -21.96 -1.85 4.26
N GLU A 173 -22.10 -1.20 3.10
CA GLU A 173 -22.70 -1.80 1.90
C GLU A 173 -21.67 -1.86 0.76
N LEU A 174 -21.83 -2.80 -0.16
CA LEU A 174 -21.05 -2.87 -1.40
C LEU A 174 -21.86 -2.32 -2.55
N ILE A 175 -21.28 -1.39 -3.30
CA ILE A 175 -21.85 -0.89 -4.54
C ILE A 175 -21.15 -1.57 -5.70
N VAL A 176 -21.95 -2.16 -6.56
CA VAL A 176 -21.50 -3.00 -7.67
C VAL A 176 -22.06 -2.43 -8.96
N CYS A 177 -21.19 -2.22 -9.93
CA CYS A 177 -21.56 -1.74 -11.24
C CYS A 177 -21.23 -2.76 -12.32
N GLY A 178 -22.18 -2.95 -13.22
CA GLY A 178 -22.06 -3.85 -14.34
C GLY A 178 -22.71 -3.29 -15.60
N ASN A 179 -22.90 -4.14 -16.61
CA ASN A 179 -23.47 -3.72 -17.89
C ASN A 179 -24.94 -3.33 -17.73
N GLY A 180 -25.21 -2.02 -17.70
CA GLY A 180 -26.56 -1.46 -17.63
C GLY A 180 -27.19 -1.41 -16.23
N TYR A 181 -26.44 -1.68 -15.16
CA TYR A 181 -27.02 -1.75 -13.82
C TYR A 181 -26.07 -1.28 -12.70
N LEU A 182 -26.68 -0.86 -11.59
CA LEU A 182 -26.02 -0.55 -10.33
C LEU A 182 -26.73 -1.31 -9.19
N LEU A 183 -26.01 -2.13 -8.45
CA LEU A 183 -26.53 -2.91 -7.31
C LEU A 183 -25.91 -2.49 -6.00
N CYS A 184 -26.71 -2.66 -4.94
CA CYS A 184 -26.23 -2.61 -3.57
C CYS A 184 -26.29 -4.01 -2.96
N TYR A 185 -25.16 -4.55 -2.52
CA TYR A 185 -25.07 -5.77 -1.72
C TYR A 185 -24.88 -5.42 -0.25
N VAL A 186 -25.56 -6.17 0.62
CA VAL A 186 -25.46 -6.04 2.07
C VAL A 186 -25.02 -7.38 2.67
N PHE A 187 -24.18 -7.30 3.69
CA PHE A 187 -23.74 -8.44 4.46
C PHE A 187 -24.86 -8.94 5.38
N ARG A 188 -25.14 -10.24 5.33
CA ARG A 188 -26.16 -10.90 6.15
C ARG A 188 -25.60 -12.18 6.76
N PHE A 189 -26.35 -12.73 7.72
CA PHE A 189 -26.03 -13.99 8.39
C PHE A 189 -24.64 -14.00 9.03
N GLY A 190 -24.39 -13.04 9.92
CA GLY A 190 -23.09 -12.93 10.60
C GLY A 190 -21.95 -12.54 9.66
N ASN A 191 -22.26 -11.73 8.63
CA ASN A 191 -21.29 -11.19 7.68
C ASN A 191 -20.60 -12.22 6.77
N ARG A 192 -21.23 -13.39 6.60
CA ARG A 192 -20.71 -14.48 5.76
C ARG A 192 -21.39 -14.60 4.41
N HIS A 193 -22.50 -13.89 4.21
CA HIS A 193 -23.26 -13.93 2.96
C HIS A 193 -23.52 -12.53 2.41
N LEU A 194 -23.41 -12.41 1.09
CA LEU A 194 -23.76 -11.22 0.34
C LEU A 194 -25.16 -11.38 -0.26
N ILE A 195 -26.05 -10.42 0.02
CA ILE A 195 -27.40 -10.40 -0.54
C ILE A 195 -27.63 -9.07 -1.24
N ALA A 196 -28.10 -9.13 -2.48
CA ALA A 196 -28.52 -7.95 -3.23
C ALA A 196 -29.76 -7.33 -2.56
N ARG A 197 -29.63 -6.08 -2.11
CA ARG A 197 -30.70 -5.33 -1.41
C ARG A 197 -31.60 -4.58 -2.38
N HIS A 198 -31.00 -3.91 -3.36
CA HIS A 198 -31.70 -3.12 -4.35
C HIS A 198 -31.22 -3.53 -5.73
N THR A 199 -32.12 -4.15 -6.50
CA THR A 199 -31.94 -4.44 -7.92
C THR A 199 -32.78 -3.44 -8.69
N ARG A 200 -32.17 -2.33 -9.11
CA ARG A 200 -32.79 -1.43 -10.09
C ARG A 200 -32.02 -1.52 -11.39
N MET A 201 -32.64 -2.23 -12.33
CA MET A 201 -32.27 -2.25 -13.74
C MET A 201 -33.01 -1.09 -14.40
N GLU A 202 -32.35 0.03 -14.65
CA GLU A 202 -32.89 1.01 -15.61
C GLU A 202 -32.54 0.52 -17.02
N HIS A 203 -33.21 -0.58 -17.41
CA HIS A 203 -33.01 -1.33 -18.64
C HIS A 203 -33.06 -0.43 -19.90
N GLU A 204 -33.77 0.70 -19.86
CA GLU A 204 -33.94 1.57 -21.04
C GLU A 204 -32.88 2.67 -21.19
N ILE A 205 -32.13 3.03 -20.14
CA ILE A 205 -31.24 4.22 -20.17
C ILE A 205 -29.76 3.83 -20.33
N LEU A 206 -29.38 2.64 -19.84
CA LEU A 206 -27.99 2.20 -19.72
C LEU A 206 -27.67 0.96 -20.59
N GLU A 207 -28.63 0.44 -21.35
CA GLU A 207 -28.42 -0.73 -22.22
C GLU A 207 -27.31 -0.49 -23.25
N GLY A 208 -26.33 -1.39 -23.27
CA GLY A 208 -25.21 -1.38 -24.22
C GLY A 208 -24.08 -0.43 -23.88
N ARG A 209 -24.10 0.24 -22.71
CA ARG A 209 -23.01 1.12 -22.28
C ARG A 209 -22.16 0.43 -21.22
N GLU A 210 -20.87 0.30 -21.51
CA GLU A 210 -19.92 -0.27 -20.57
C GLU A 210 -19.63 0.78 -19.46
N LEU A 211 -20.21 0.56 -18.27
CA LEU A 211 -19.99 1.41 -17.11
C LEU A 211 -18.68 1.00 -16.42
N HIS A 212 -17.62 1.77 -16.63
CA HIS A 212 -16.28 1.33 -16.27
C HIS A 212 -15.81 1.80 -14.89
N LEU A 213 -16.29 2.96 -14.43
CA LEU A 213 -15.69 3.67 -13.32
C LEU A 213 -16.74 4.12 -12.31
N LEU A 214 -16.43 3.93 -11.03
CA LEU A 214 -17.23 4.36 -9.90
C LEU A 214 -16.45 5.32 -9.01
N ALA A 215 -17.11 6.35 -8.52
CA ALA A 215 -16.68 7.17 -7.40
C ALA A 215 -17.83 7.38 -6.42
N LEU A 216 -17.54 7.22 -5.13
CA LEU A 216 -18.51 7.36 -4.05
C LEU A 216 -18.25 8.68 -3.32
N GLU A 217 -19.31 9.39 -2.95
CA GLU A 217 -19.25 10.42 -1.93
C GLU A 217 -19.17 9.76 -0.55
N ASP A 218 -18.14 10.02 0.27
CA ASP A 218 -18.00 9.35 1.59
C ASP A 218 -18.88 9.98 2.68
N THR A 219 -19.75 10.94 2.33
CA THR A 219 -20.65 11.55 3.30
C THR A 219 -21.67 10.52 3.79
N PRO A 220 -21.79 10.24 5.11
CA PRO A 220 -22.73 9.26 5.69
C PRO A 220 -24.20 9.73 5.68
N SER A 221 -24.61 10.47 4.65
CA SER A 221 -25.93 11.09 4.55
C SER A 221 -26.93 10.22 3.79
N ARG A 222 -28.22 10.51 4.00
CA ARG A 222 -29.29 9.92 3.17
C ARG A 222 -29.16 10.29 1.70
N THR A 223 -28.55 11.44 1.39
CA THR A 223 -28.35 11.98 0.04
C THR A 223 -26.98 11.66 -0.53
N GLN A 224 -26.36 10.57 -0.08
CA GLN A 224 -25.07 10.13 -0.60
C GLN A 224 -25.18 9.82 -2.09
N LYS A 225 -24.31 10.42 -2.89
CA LYS A 225 -24.27 10.21 -4.34
C LYS A 225 -23.19 9.20 -4.74
N CYS A 226 -23.49 8.42 -5.76
CA CYS A 226 -22.53 7.60 -6.48
C CYS A 226 -22.43 8.14 -7.90
N TYR A 227 -21.20 8.32 -8.37
CA TYR A 227 -20.87 8.85 -9.68
C TYR A 227 -20.32 7.69 -10.51
N VAL A 228 -20.91 7.46 -11.67
CA VAL A 228 -20.54 6.38 -12.59
C VAL A 228 -20.10 7.01 -13.90
N ALA A 229 -18.87 6.78 -14.34
CA ALA A 229 -18.42 7.21 -15.66
C ALA A 229 -18.59 6.11 -16.70
N PHE A 230 -18.98 6.53 -17.89
CA PHE A 230 -19.01 5.74 -19.12
C PHE A 230 -18.60 6.67 -20.26
N ASP A 231 -17.61 6.27 -21.05
CA ASP A 231 -17.00 7.09 -22.10
C ASP A 231 -16.64 8.50 -21.58
N ALA A 232 -17.04 9.56 -22.29
CA ALA A 232 -16.91 10.96 -21.88
C ALA A 232 -18.07 11.51 -21.03
N CYS A 233 -18.93 10.62 -20.50
CA CYS A 233 -20.15 10.95 -19.77
C CYS A 233 -20.11 10.44 -18.32
N LEU A 234 -21.00 11.00 -17.49
CA LEU A 234 -21.09 10.64 -16.08
C LEU A 234 -22.54 10.60 -15.62
N ALA A 235 -22.96 9.48 -15.02
CA ALA A 235 -24.28 9.28 -14.42
C ALA A 235 -24.19 9.38 -12.88
N VAL A 236 -25.20 10.00 -12.28
CA VAL A 236 -25.29 10.21 -10.84
C VAL A 236 -26.46 9.43 -10.28
N PHE A 237 -26.19 8.63 -9.26
CA PHE A 237 -27.18 7.84 -8.55
C PHE A 237 -27.22 8.23 -7.07
N SER A 238 -28.41 8.20 -6.47
CA SER A 238 -28.57 8.26 -5.02
C SER A 238 -28.36 6.88 -4.42
N VAL A 239 -27.45 6.73 -3.48
CA VAL A 239 -27.10 5.42 -2.88
C VAL A 239 -28.24 4.87 -2.02
N SER A 240 -29.05 5.73 -1.37
CA SER A 240 -30.15 5.30 -0.48
C SER A 240 -31.20 4.44 -1.18
N ASP A 241 -31.60 4.89 -2.37
CA ASP A 241 -32.72 4.33 -3.12
C ASP A 241 -32.27 3.68 -4.44
N MET A 242 -30.95 3.74 -4.72
CA MET A 242 -30.35 3.39 -6.02
C MET A 242 -31.13 4.01 -7.19
N GLN A 243 -31.49 5.27 -7.04
CA GLN A 243 -32.25 6.03 -8.03
C GLN A 243 -31.32 6.88 -8.88
N PHE A 244 -31.56 6.86 -10.19
CA PHE A 244 -30.93 7.81 -11.10
C PHE A 244 -31.35 9.24 -10.77
N VAL A 245 -30.37 10.14 -10.66
CA VAL A 245 -30.58 11.56 -10.40
C VAL A 245 -30.45 12.35 -11.69
N CYS A 246 -29.30 12.23 -12.36
CA CYS A 246 -29.02 12.93 -13.60
C CYS A 246 -27.78 12.34 -14.29
N TRP A 247 -27.57 12.72 -15.54
CA TRP A 247 -26.33 12.42 -16.26
C TRP A 247 -25.77 13.70 -16.88
N ARG A 248 -24.47 13.68 -17.13
CA ARG A 248 -23.72 14.79 -17.71
C ARG A 248 -22.94 14.28 -18.91
N LYS A 249 -23.11 14.98 -20.03
CA LYS A 249 -22.43 14.73 -21.29
C LYS A 249 -21.26 15.67 -21.47
N ASN A 250 -20.30 15.23 -22.28
CA ASN A 250 -19.21 16.05 -22.80
C ASN A 250 -18.40 16.75 -21.70
N LEU A 251 -18.14 16.02 -20.61
CA LEU A 251 -17.27 16.52 -19.53
C LEU A 251 -15.84 16.67 -20.08
N HIS A 252 -15.40 15.73 -20.91
CA HIS A 252 -14.10 15.71 -21.58
C HIS A 252 -14.25 15.50 -23.08
N GLN A 253 -13.18 15.74 -23.84
CA GLN A 253 -13.16 15.50 -25.30
C GLN A 253 -12.96 14.02 -25.62
N ARG A 254 -12.28 13.30 -24.72
CA ARG A 254 -12.07 11.86 -24.77
C ARG A 254 -12.63 11.21 -23.52
N ASP A 255 -12.57 9.88 -23.49
CA ASP A 255 -13.16 9.08 -22.43
C ASP A 255 -12.52 9.38 -21.07
N ILE A 256 -13.37 9.35 -20.04
CA ILE A 256 -12.99 9.48 -18.65
C ILE A 256 -12.32 8.19 -18.22
N THR A 257 -11.08 8.32 -17.76
CA THR A 257 -10.20 7.20 -17.39
C THR A 257 -10.06 7.06 -15.88
N ALA A 258 -10.33 8.11 -15.11
CA ALA A 258 -10.36 8.04 -13.65
C ALA A 258 -11.36 9.05 -13.05
N LEU A 259 -11.93 8.67 -11.91
CA LEU A 259 -12.82 9.51 -11.10
C LEU A 259 -12.39 9.48 -9.64
N LEU A 260 -12.49 10.63 -8.97
CA LEU A 260 -12.22 10.77 -7.55
C LEU A 260 -13.19 11.78 -6.94
N PHE A 261 -13.79 11.47 -5.81
CA PHE A 261 -14.57 12.43 -5.04
C PHE A 261 -13.76 12.93 -3.84
N PHE A 262 -13.63 14.25 -3.73
CA PHE A 262 -12.92 14.91 -2.65
C PHE A 262 -13.92 15.51 -1.64
N ASN A 263 -14.13 14.83 -0.52
CA ASN A 263 -15.17 15.20 0.46
C ASN A 263 -15.03 16.60 1.08
N PRO A 264 -13.83 17.07 1.51
CA PRO A 264 -13.73 18.32 2.27
C PRO A 264 -14.31 19.54 1.52
N LEU A 265 -14.16 19.56 0.19
CA LEU A 265 -14.70 20.63 -0.67
C LEU A 265 -15.94 20.18 -1.47
N LYS A 266 -16.37 18.92 -1.32
CA LYS A 266 -17.44 18.27 -2.11
C LYS A 266 -17.23 18.43 -3.62
N TYR A 267 -15.99 18.22 -4.05
CA TYR A 267 -15.61 18.31 -5.45
C TYR A 267 -15.51 16.92 -6.07
N LEU A 268 -16.00 16.81 -7.29
CA LEU A 268 -15.79 15.65 -8.14
C LEU A 268 -14.64 15.96 -9.10
N ILE A 269 -13.60 15.14 -9.07
CA ILE A 269 -12.43 15.25 -9.93
C ILE A 269 -12.54 14.17 -10.98
N SER A 270 -12.54 14.56 -12.25
CA SER A 270 -12.54 13.65 -13.38
C SER A 270 -11.27 13.83 -14.19
N ALA A 271 -10.65 12.73 -14.57
CA ALA A 271 -9.51 12.73 -15.47
C ALA A 271 -9.83 11.92 -16.73
N ALA A 272 -9.22 12.31 -17.84
CA ALA A 272 -9.51 11.72 -19.13
C ALA A 272 -8.27 11.31 -19.91
N TYR A 273 -8.52 10.54 -20.97
CA TYR A 273 -7.51 10.08 -21.91
C TYR A 273 -6.81 11.22 -22.66
N ASP A 274 -7.41 12.42 -22.68
CA ASP A 274 -6.80 13.63 -23.25
C ASP A 274 -5.72 14.27 -22.35
N GLY A 275 -5.48 13.73 -21.14
CA GLY A 275 -4.49 14.25 -20.20
C GLY A 275 -5.03 15.37 -19.30
N SER A 276 -6.27 15.82 -19.52
CA SER A 276 -6.88 16.87 -18.71
C SER A 276 -7.52 16.30 -17.44
N ILE A 277 -7.39 17.05 -16.35
CA ILE A 277 -8.07 16.78 -15.08
C ILE A 277 -8.99 17.96 -14.81
N LYS A 278 -10.28 17.70 -14.60
CA LYS A 278 -11.30 18.71 -14.35
C LYS A 278 -11.93 18.51 -12.99
N VAL A 279 -12.18 19.62 -12.31
CA VAL A 279 -12.81 19.64 -10.99
C VAL A 279 -14.19 20.28 -11.10
N TRP A 280 -15.20 19.57 -10.61
CA TRP A 280 -16.60 19.96 -10.67
C TRP A 280 -17.15 20.19 -9.27
N SER A 281 -17.94 21.24 -9.10
CA SER A 281 -18.74 21.43 -7.89
C SER A 281 -19.95 20.49 -7.86
N SER A 282 -20.62 20.41 -6.70
CA SER A 282 -21.90 19.68 -6.54
C SER A 282 -22.99 20.08 -7.54
N ASP A 283 -22.92 21.32 -8.04
CA ASP A 283 -23.85 21.91 -9.00
C ASP A 283 -23.38 21.73 -10.45
N TRP A 284 -22.35 20.92 -10.68
CA TRP A 284 -21.74 20.67 -11.99
C TRP A 284 -21.12 21.90 -12.66
N LYS A 285 -20.71 22.90 -11.86
CA LYS A 285 -19.90 24.01 -12.36
C LYS A 285 -18.45 23.59 -12.39
N LEU A 286 -17.82 23.74 -13.55
CA LEU A 286 -16.37 23.56 -13.69
C LEU A 286 -15.67 24.61 -12.81
N GLN A 287 -14.93 24.14 -11.82
CA GLN A 287 -14.14 24.98 -10.93
C GLN A 287 -12.73 25.16 -11.51
N PHE A 288 -12.05 24.04 -11.78
CA PHE A 288 -10.64 24.02 -12.14
C PHE A 288 -10.37 23.04 -13.28
N VAL A 289 -9.34 23.36 -14.05
CA VAL A 289 -8.76 22.47 -15.07
C VAL A 289 -7.27 22.41 -14.80
N PHE A 290 -6.77 21.24 -14.40
CA PHE A 290 -5.35 21.00 -14.31
C PHE A 290 -4.85 20.44 -15.64
N VAL A 291 -3.89 21.16 -16.22
CA VAL A 291 -3.22 20.79 -17.45
C VAL A 291 -1.75 20.64 -17.14
N GLY A 292 -1.18 19.49 -17.47
CA GLY A 292 0.23 19.25 -17.26
C GLY A 292 0.66 17.88 -17.73
N HIS A 293 -0.20 16.87 -17.60
CA HIS A 293 0.05 15.57 -18.20
C HIS A 293 0.06 15.67 -19.71
N THR A 294 1.04 14.99 -20.32
CA THR A 294 1.21 14.98 -21.78
C THR A 294 0.52 13.81 -22.46
N LYS A 295 0.04 12.84 -21.67
CA LYS A 295 -0.69 11.64 -22.11
C LYS A 295 -1.85 11.34 -21.17
N SER A 296 -2.58 10.26 -21.48
CA SER A 296 -3.74 9.77 -20.70
C SER A 296 -3.41 9.66 -19.21
N VAL A 297 -4.30 10.21 -18.38
CA VAL A 297 -4.27 10.04 -16.91
C VAL A 297 -4.95 8.73 -16.57
N THR A 298 -4.24 7.78 -15.98
CA THR A 298 -4.72 6.42 -15.71
C THR A 298 -5.34 6.27 -14.32
N GLY A 299 -5.02 7.16 -13.39
CA GLY A 299 -5.51 7.05 -12.02
C GLY A 299 -5.56 8.38 -11.29
N LEU A 300 -6.52 8.48 -10.38
CA LEU A 300 -6.67 9.57 -9.43
C LEU A 300 -6.79 8.97 -8.03
N ALA A 301 -6.15 9.59 -7.04
CA ALA A 301 -6.26 9.16 -5.66
C ALA A 301 -6.22 10.36 -4.70
N ASN A 302 -6.88 10.23 -3.55
CA ASN A 302 -6.84 11.26 -2.53
C ASN A 302 -5.42 11.31 -1.94
N TYR A 303 -4.87 12.51 -1.77
CA TYR A 303 -3.67 12.62 -0.95
C TYR A 303 -4.07 12.38 0.51
N PRO A 304 -3.26 11.69 1.34
CA PRO A 304 -3.64 11.31 2.70
C PRO A 304 -4.01 12.49 3.61
N TRP A 305 -3.53 13.68 3.26
CA TRP A 305 -3.36 14.80 4.16
C TRP A 305 -3.64 16.16 3.49
N GLY A 306 -4.76 16.80 3.81
CA GLY A 306 -5.06 18.15 3.31
C GLY A 306 -5.76 18.19 1.94
N PRO A 307 -5.86 19.37 1.31
CA PRO A 307 -6.62 19.60 0.08
C PRO A 307 -5.82 19.27 -1.18
N GLN A 308 -5.20 18.10 -1.20
CA GLN A 308 -4.37 17.64 -2.31
C GLN A 308 -4.91 16.32 -2.88
N PHE A 309 -4.56 16.06 -4.14
CA PHE A 309 -4.82 14.78 -4.78
C PHE A 309 -3.64 14.37 -5.67
N LEU A 310 -3.54 13.07 -5.90
CA LEU A 310 -2.55 12.46 -6.77
C LEU A 310 -3.16 12.14 -8.12
N SER A 311 -2.41 12.39 -9.18
CA SER A 311 -2.72 11.88 -10.51
C SER A 311 -1.57 11.05 -11.06
N LEU A 312 -1.93 9.99 -11.76
CA LEU A 312 -1.02 9.06 -12.40
C LEU A 312 -1.29 9.05 -13.90
N SER A 313 -0.25 9.04 -14.72
CA SER A 313 -0.40 9.08 -16.17
C SER A 313 0.57 8.14 -16.89
N THR A 314 0.14 7.72 -18.09
CA THR A 314 1.00 7.04 -19.08
C THR A 314 2.16 7.90 -19.60
N ASP A 315 2.23 9.18 -19.22
CA ASP A 315 3.41 10.01 -19.41
C ASP A 315 4.56 9.67 -18.44
N GLN A 316 4.39 8.60 -17.65
CA GLN A 316 5.36 8.11 -16.67
C GLN A 316 5.60 9.11 -15.53
N THR A 317 4.60 9.94 -15.23
CA THR A 317 4.67 10.86 -14.10
C THR A 317 3.51 10.64 -13.15
N MET A 318 3.84 10.71 -11.87
CA MET A 318 2.88 10.90 -10.79
C MET A 318 2.99 12.35 -10.33
N ARG A 319 1.86 13.05 -10.24
CA ARG A 319 1.81 14.46 -9.84
C ARG A 319 0.94 14.64 -8.62
N VAL A 320 1.36 15.57 -7.76
CA VAL A 320 0.57 16.07 -6.63
C VAL A 320 0.00 17.42 -7.02
N TRP A 321 -1.31 17.55 -6.91
CA TRP A 321 -2.04 18.78 -7.19
C TRP A 321 -2.64 19.32 -5.90
N ASN A 322 -2.64 20.64 -5.75
CA ASN A 322 -3.27 21.30 -4.61
C ASN A 322 -4.53 22.05 -5.06
N LEU A 323 -5.66 21.75 -4.41
CA LEU A 323 -6.96 22.34 -4.71
C LEU A 323 -7.14 23.78 -4.18
N GLU A 324 -6.25 24.25 -3.31
CA GLU A 324 -6.24 25.64 -2.82
C GLU A 324 -5.30 26.52 -3.64
N VAL A 325 -4.09 26.02 -3.94
CA VAL A 325 -3.09 26.75 -4.74
C VAL A 325 -3.41 26.68 -6.23
N LEU A 326 -4.17 25.67 -6.64
CA LEU A 326 -4.57 25.44 -8.04
C LEU A 326 -3.40 25.18 -8.98
N ASP A 327 -2.34 24.59 -8.46
CA ASP A 327 -1.14 24.27 -9.23
C ASP A 327 -0.55 22.92 -8.83
N GLN A 328 0.37 22.44 -9.66
CA GLN A 328 1.20 21.29 -9.42
C GLN A 328 2.19 21.61 -8.31
N VAL A 329 2.22 20.75 -7.30
CA VAL A 329 3.02 20.93 -6.09
C VAL A 329 4.24 20.01 -6.06
N ASP A 330 4.09 18.80 -6.59
CA ASP A 330 5.16 17.84 -6.69
C ASP A 330 5.00 16.98 -7.96
N LYS A 331 6.11 16.44 -8.44
CA LYS A 331 6.19 15.56 -9.59
C LYS A 331 7.24 14.50 -9.34
N GLN A 332 6.80 13.25 -9.40
CA GLN A 332 7.66 12.08 -9.37
C GLN A 332 7.66 11.42 -10.75
N GLU A 333 8.84 11.08 -11.24
CA GLU A 333 9.01 10.32 -12.48
C GLU A 333 9.05 8.83 -12.16
N LEU A 334 8.36 8.05 -12.98
CA LEU A 334 8.24 6.60 -12.85
C LEU A 334 9.01 5.97 -14.00
N ASP A 335 9.68 4.85 -13.75
CA ASP A 335 10.42 4.14 -14.80
C ASP A 335 9.49 3.38 -15.76
N ASP A 336 8.22 3.19 -15.38
CA ASP A 336 7.25 2.36 -16.09
C ASP A 336 5.89 3.05 -16.24
N ASN A 337 5.07 2.55 -17.16
CA ASN A 337 3.71 3.02 -17.41
C ASN A 337 2.79 2.53 -16.29
N ALA A 338 2.60 3.36 -15.28
CA ALA A 338 1.75 3.00 -14.17
C ALA A 338 0.26 3.04 -14.55
N VAL A 339 -0.45 1.97 -14.21
CA VAL A 339 -1.84 1.70 -14.60
C VAL A 339 -2.82 2.17 -13.54
N GLY A 340 -2.47 2.05 -12.25
CA GLY A 340 -3.35 2.52 -11.18
C GLY A 340 -2.64 2.88 -9.90
N ILE A 341 -3.33 3.69 -9.10
CA ILE A 341 -2.89 4.25 -7.84
C ILE A 341 -3.95 3.98 -6.77
N PHE A 342 -3.49 3.60 -5.58
CA PHE A 342 -4.37 3.32 -4.45
C PHE A 342 -3.83 3.98 -3.21
N THR A 343 -4.62 4.91 -2.67
CA THR A 343 -4.35 5.57 -1.39
C THR A 343 -5.52 5.35 -0.44
N SER A 344 -5.25 5.54 0.84
CA SER A 344 -6.27 5.55 1.88
C SER A 344 -6.15 6.86 2.67
N LEU A 345 -7.29 7.46 3.00
CA LEU A 345 -7.33 8.72 3.74
C LEU A 345 -6.69 8.54 5.13
N GLY A 346 -5.83 9.48 5.53
CA GLY A 346 -5.16 9.47 6.83
C GLY A 346 -4.00 8.49 6.97
N ASN A 347 -3.62 7.80 5.89
CA ASN A 347 -2.51 6.84 5.90
C ASN A 347 -1.38 7.32 4.99
N THR A 348 -0.16 7.30 5.51
CA THR A 348 1.05 7.76 4.81
C THR A 348 1.47 6.81 3.69
N ASN A 349 1.13 5.54 3.81
CA ASN A 349 1.58 4.48 2.91
C ASN A 349 0.58 4.31 1.76
N PHE A 350 1.10 4.24 0.54
CA PHE A 350 0.28 3.98 -0.64
C PHE A 350 1.07 3.24 -1.72
N CYS A 351 0.37 2.69 -2.70
CA CYS A 351 1.00 1.96 -3.78
C CYS A 351 0.50 2.40 -5.16
N THR A 352 1.38 2.28 -6.13
CA THR A 352 1.06 2.36 -7.56
C THR A 352 1.47 1.05 -8.21
N HIS A 353 0.72 0.61 -9.21
CA HIS A 353 1.07 -0.59 -9.97
C HIS A 353 1.12 -0.26 -11.46
N SER A 354 2.10 -0.84 -12.13
CA SER A 354 2.12 -1.04 -13.58
C SER A 354 1.67 -2.47 -13.89
N ASP A 355 1.88 -2.91 -15.12
CA ASP A 355 1.59 -4.28 -15.51
C ASP A 355 2.42 -5.28 -14.70
N HIS A 356 3.72 -5.07 -14.51
CA HIS A 356 4.58 -6.05 -13.81
C HIS A 356 5.26 -5.50 -12.56
N VAL A 357 5.07 -4.24 -12.24
CA VAL A 357 5.80 -3.57 -11.16
C VAL A 357 4.83 -2.99 -10.14
N LEU A 358 5.03 -3.33 -8.88
CA LEU A 358 4.40 -2.67 -7.76
C LEU A 358 5.41 -1.68 -7.15
N HIS A 359 5.07 -0.40 -7.15
CA HIS A 359 5.84 0.64 -6.47
C HIS A 359 5.17 0.99 -5.15
N LEU A 360 5.97 1.00 -4.09
CA LEU A 360 5.56 1.35 -2.74
C LEU A 360 6.05 2.75 -2.41
N TRP A 361 5.16 3.55 -1.83
CA TRP A 361 5.38 4.96 -1.56
C TRP A 361 5.04 5.31 -0.12
N THR A 362 5.77 6.28 0.42
CA THR A 362 5.46 6.95 1.68
C THR A 362 5.26 8.42 1.47
N VAL A 363 4.23 8.97 2.11
CA VAL A 363 3.99 10.39 2.21
C VAL A 363 4.51 10.88 3.55
N ASP A 364 5.58 11.67 3.53
CA ASP A 364 6.11 12.32 4.72
C ASP A 364 5.72 13.80 4.75
N ASP A 365 4.70 14.09 5.57
CA ASP A 365 4.27 15.45 5.88
C ASP A 365 5.11 16.02 7.03
N LEU A 366 6.32 16.48 6.73
CA LEU A 366 7.23 17.05 7.74
C LEU A 366 6.74 18.33 8.42
N HIS A 367 5.82 19.05 7.78
CA HIS A 367 5.36 20.34 8.25
C HIS A 367 3.86 20.42 8.13
N ARG A 368 3.18 20.61 9.27
CA ARG A 368 1.79 21.07 9.30
C ARG A 368 1.71 22.38 10.05
N VAL A 369 1.38 23.42 9.30
CA VAL A 369 0.29 24.40 9.53
C VAL A 369 0.46 25.58 8.55
N HIS A 370 1.68 25.90 8.05
CA HIS A 370 1.88 27.10 7.19
C HIS A 370 2.91 27.01 6.04
N THR A 371 3.39 25.84 5.62
CA THR A 371 4.34 25.76 4.50
C THR A 371 3.72 25.12 3.27
N ILE A 372 3.67 25.87 2.19
CA ILE A 372 3.28 25.39 0.87
C ILE A 372 4.40 24.48 0.36
N VAL A 373 4.04 23.24 0.06
CA VAL A 373 4.91 22.24 -0.56
C VAL A 373 5.38 22.75 -1.92
N GLY A 374 6.66 22.57 -2.25
CA GLY A 374 7.28 23.06 -3.49
C GLY A 374 8.12 24.34 -3.34
N TYR A 375 8.05 25.03 -2.20
CA TYR A 375 8.92 26.17 -1.90
C TYR A 375 10.19 25.74 -1.15
N GLN A 376 11.35 26.33 -1.52
CA GLN A 376 12.60 26.09 -0.79
C GLN A 376 12.50 26.60 0.66
N VAL A 377 12.64 25.67 1.61
CA VAL A 377 12.73 25.99 3.03
C VAL A 377 14.04 26.73 3.28
N SER A 378 13.96 27.96 3.78
CA SER A 378 15.14 28.82 3.95
C SER A 378 15.85 28.62 5.29
N SER A 379 15.12 28.20 6.32
CA SER A 379 15.66 27.95 7.66
C SER A 379 14.72 27.05 8.44
N VAL A 380 15.24 26.15 9.26
CA VAL A 380 14.46 25.37 10.24
C VAL A 380 14.94 25.74 11.64
N LYS A 381 14.02 26.12 12.54
CA LYS A 381 14.31 26.46 13.94
C LYS A 381 13.56 25.51 14.86
N CYS A 382 14.25 24.89 15.80
CA CYS A 382 13.59 24.10 16.83
C CYS A 382 13.02 25.04 17.90
N THR A 383 11.73 24.92 18.21
CA THR A 383 11.08 25.60 19.32
C THR A 383 10.64 24.58 20.35
N VAL A 384 11.05 24.78 21.60
CA VAL A 384 10.65 23.94 22.73
C VAL A 384 9.62 24.69 23.55
N HIS A 385 8.38 24.21 23.57
CA HIS A 385 7.37 24.71 24.49
C HIS A 385 7.36 23.83 25.75
N PRO A 386 7.25 24.38 26.97
CA PRO A 386 7.34 23.60 28.21
C PRO A 386 6.29 22.49 28.35
N ASN A 387 5.14 22.64 27.69
CA ASN A 387 4.02 21.68 27.75
C ASN A 387 3.86 20.81 26.49
N PHE A 388 4.67 21.00 25.45
CA PHE A 388 4.56 20.26 24.20
C PHE A 388 5.93 19.70 23.80
N PRO A 389 5.99 18.57 23.09
CA PRO A 389 7.25 18.06 22.55
C PRO A 389 7.94 19.12 21.67
N PRO A 390 9.27 19.06 21.51
CA PRO A 390 10.01 20.00 20.67
C PRO A 390 9.47 19.97 19.23
N GLU A 391 9.03 21.12 18.73
CA GLU A 391 8.50 21.27 17.37
C GLU A 391 9.53 22.01 16.49
N LEU A 392 9.70 21.53 15.25
CA LEU A 392 10.57 22.17 14.26
C LEU A 392 9.76 23.19 13.45
N LEU A 393 10.08 24.46 13.62
CA LEU A 393 9.48 25.60 12.95
C LEU A 393 10.30 25.93 11.69
N SER A 394 9.79 25.57 10.51
CA SER A 394 10.41 25.89 9.24
C SER A 394 9.95 27.27 8.75
N LEU A 395 10.93 28.13 8.45
CA LEU A 395 10.75 29.43 7.81
C LEU A 395 10.92 29.24 6.31
N VAL A 396 9.82 29.35 5.57
CA VAL A 396 9.82 29.46 4.11
C VAL A 396 9.98 30.92 3.75
N LYS A 397 10.94 31.23 2.87
CA LYS A 397 11.13 32.59 2.36
C LYS A 397 10.18 32.78 1.19
N THR A 398 9.07 33.47 1.41
CA THR A 398 8.25 33.98 0.32
C THR A 398 9.00 35.12 -0.36
N LEU A 399 9.48 34.90 -1.59
CA LEU A 399 9.86 36.01 -2.46
C LEU A 399 8.55 36.66 -2.90
N LEU A 400 8.27 37.85 -2.35
CA LEU A 400 7.21 38.75 -2.81
C LEU A 400 7.52 39.31 -4.20
#